data_AF-A0A2M8L2W2-F1
#
_entry.id   AF-A0A2M8L2W2-F1
#
_cell.length_a   1.000
_cell.length_b   1.000
_cell.length_c   1.000
_cell.angle_alpha   90.00
_cell.angle_beta   90.00
_cell.angle_gamma   90.00
#
_symmetry.space_group_name_H-M   'P 1'
#
loop_
_entity.id
_entity.type
_entity.pdbx_description
1 polymer ?
#
loop_
_entity_poly.entity_id
_entity_poly.type
_entity_poly.pdbx_seq_one_letter_code
_entity_poly.pdbx_strand_id
1 'polypeptide(L)' 'MTFDQILNFLLSIQIWTISKIIVCFALFLYIIFAVVVVRQVRLMTEAIDFSLDWFLKTVAMIHLLGAIVVLLLAIIIL' A
#
# COMPACT_ATOMS: atom_id res chain seq x y z
N MET A 1 20.46 27.29 -21.11
CA MET A 1 20.25 26.58 -19.84
C MET A 1 21.56 26.60 -19.08
N THR A 2 21.57 27.03 -17.82
CA THR A 2 22.78 26.98 -16.97
C THR A 2 23.05 25.54 -16.52
N PHE A 3 24.30 25.24 -16.13
CA PHE A 3 24.70 23.91 -15.63
C PHE A 3 23.79 23.43 -14.50
N ASP A 4 23.43 24.33 -13.58
CA ASP A 4 22.52 24.04 -12.48
C ASP A 4 21.13 23.62 -12.96
N GLN A 5 20.62 24.21 -14.05
CA GLN A 5 19.32 23.85 -14.61
C GLN A 5 19.32 22.45 -15.22
N ILE A 6 20.43 22.05 -15.86
CA ILE A 6 20.58 20.70 -16.44
C ILE A 6 20.73 19.65 -15.32
N LEU A 7 21.53 19.95 -14.30
CA LEU A 7 21.70 19.07 -13.14
C LEU A 7 20.37 18.85 -12.40
N ASN A 8 19.61 19.92 -12.13
CA ASN A 8 18.30 19.83 -11.48
C ASN A 8 17.26 19.07 -12.33
N PHE A 9 17.29 19.23 -13.65
CA PHE A 9 16.40 18.50 -14.56
C PHE A 9 16.70 16.98 -14.56
N LEU A 10 17.98 16.60 -14.63
CA LEU A 10 18.40 15.20 -14.60
C LEU A 10 18.12 14.52 -13.24
N LEU A 11 18.39 15.22 -12.14
CA LEU A 11 18.10 14.70 -10.79
C LEU A 11 16.60 14.56 -10.55
N SER A 12 15.78 15.52 -11.00
CA SER A 12 14.34 15.45 -10.78
C SER A 12 13.67 14.26 -11.48
N ILE A 13 14.01 13.98 -12.75
CA ILE A 13 13.39 12.86 -13.49
C ILE A 13 13.81 11.48 -12.95
N GLN A 14 15.08 11.31 -12.56
CA GLN A 14 15.54 10.02 -12.03
C GLN A 14 14.98 9.72 -10.64
N ILE A 15 14.94 10.70 -9.73
CA ILE A 15 14.54 10.45 -8.33
C ILE A 15 13.08 10.02 -8.23
N TRP A 16 12.17 10.67 -8.97
CA TRP A 16 10.75 10.31 -8.93
C TRP A 16 10.47 8.93 -9.51
N THR A 17 11.13 8.58 -10.62
CA THR A 17 10.98 7.25 -11.25
C THR A 17 11.45 6.12 -10.32
N ILE A 18 12.62 6.31 -9.69
CA ILE A 18 13.16 5.34 -8.73
C ILE A 18 12.25 5.22 -7.51
N SER A 19 11.75 6.36 -7.00
CA SER A 19 10.83 6.40 -5.85
C SER A 19 9.53 5.66 -6.16
N LYS A 20 8.93 5.87 -7.34
CA LYS A 20 7.73 5.17 -7.78
C LYS A 20 7.91 3.66 -7.76
N ILE A 21 9.02 3.16 -8.32
CA ILE A 21 9.31 1.72 -8.36
C ILE A 21 9.43 1.14 -6.95
N ILE A 22 10.21 1.79 -6.08
CA ILE A 22 10.42 1.32 -4.70
C ILE A 22 9.10 1.34 -3.91
N VAL A 23 8.32 2.40 -4.02
CA VAL A 23 7.03 2.53 -3.31
C VAL A 23 6.03 1.50 -3.82
N CYS A 24 5.91 1.30 -5.14
CA CYS A 24 5.02 0.28 -5.70
C CYS A 24 5.41 -1.12 -5.24
N PHE A 25 6.71 -1.43 -5.21
CA PHE A 25 7.20 -2.72 -4.70
C PHE A 25 6.90 -2.91 -3.21
N ALA A 26 7.14 -1.90 -2.38
CA ALA A 26 6.80 -1.93 -0.96
C ALA A 26 5.29 -2.10 -0.72
N LEU A 27 4.44 -1.40 -1.48
CA LEU A 27 2.99 -1.53 -1.41
C LEU A 27 2.50 -2.90 -1.88
N PHE A 28 3.14 -3.49 -2.89
CA PHE A 28 2.85 -4.87 -3.29
C PHE A 28 3.12 -5.87 -2.15
N LEU A 29 4.28 -5.76 -1.49
CA LEU A 29 4.58 -6.57 -0.30
C LEU A 29 3.60 -6.30 0.84
N TYR A 30 3.19 -5.04 1.03
CA TYR A 30 2.20 -4.66 2.03
C TYR A 30 0.83 -5.32 1.77
N ILE A 31 0.41 -5.47 0.51
CA ILE A 31 -0.83 -6.19 0.18
C ILE A 31 -0.75 -7.66 0.61
N ILE A 32 0.39 -8.32 0.43
CA ILE A 32 0.60 -9.70 0.91
C ILE A 32 0.39 -9.75 2.43
N PHE A 33 0.95 -8.79 3.16
CA PHE A 33 0.74 -8.66 4.60
C PHE A 33 -0.73 -8.40 4.95
N ALA A 34 -1.42 -7.50 4.23
CA ALA A 34 -2.82 -7.20 4.46
C ALA A 34 -3.73 -8.43 4.26
N VAL A 35 -3.43 -9.28 3.26
CA VAL A 35 -4.12 -10.57 3.08
C VAL A 35 -3.91 -11.49 4.28
N VAL A 36 -2.69 -11.55 4.82
CA VAL A 36 -2.41 -12.30 6.05
C VAL A 36 -3.22 -11.75 7.21
N VAL A 37 -3.28 -10.42 7.38
CA VAL A 37 -4.08 -9.78 8.44
C VAL A 37 -5.55 -10.15 8.34
N VAL A 38 -6.16 -10.13 7.15
CA VAL A 38 -7.56 -10.54 6.96
C VAL A 38 -7.78 -11.98 7.44
N ARG A 39 -6.87 -12.89 7.09
CA ARG A 39 -6.93 -14.28 7.58
C ARG A 39 -6.80 -14.35 9.10
N GLN A 40 -5.89 -13.58 9.69
CA GLN A 40 -5.68 -13.60 11.14
C GLN A 40 -6.89 -13.05 11.89
N VAL A 41 -7.47 -11.95 11.43
CA VAL A 41 -8.69 -11.39 12.03
C VAL A 41 -9.81 -12.44 12.02
N ARG A 42 -10.01 -13.13 10.90
CA ARG A 42 -11.01 -14.20 10.81
C ARG A 42 -10.77 -15.34 11.80
N LEU A 43 -9.54 -15.83 11.92
CA LEU A 43 -9.21 -16.92 12.85
C LEU A 43 -9.37 -16.50 14.31
N MET A 44 -8.98 -15.26 14.64
CA MET A 44 -9.10 -14.74 16.01
C MET A 44 -10.55 -14.55 16.43
N THR A 45 -11.42 -14.08 15.53
CA THR A 45 -12.82 -13.87 15.86
C THR A 45 -13.66 -15.15 15.83
N GLU A 46 -13.17 -16.23 15.20
CA GLU A 46 -13.76 -17.56 15.35
C GLU A 46 -13.44 -18.19 16.72
N ALA A 47 -12.32 -17.80 17.35
CA ALA A 47 -11.87 -18.35 18.63
C ALA A 47 -12.52 -17.69 19.86
N ILE A 48 -12.98 -16.44 19.72
CA ILE A 48 -13.59 -15.66 20.81
C ILE A 48 -14.98 -15.24 20.35
N ASP A 49 -16.01 -15.66 21.08
CA ASP A 49 -17.39 -15.24 20.80
C ASP A 49 -17.55 -13.75 21.18
N PHE A 50 -17.24 -12.89 20.21
CA PHE A 50 -17.20 -11.45 20.37
C PHE A 50 -18.33 -10.80 19.55
N SER A 51 -19.15 -9.99 20.22
CA SER A 51 -20.34 -9.36 19.62
C SER A 51 -20.06 -8.43 18.43
N LEU A 52 -18.79 -8.02 18.22
CA LEU A 52 -18.36 -7.18 17.11
C LEU A 52 -17.48 -7.92 16.08
N ASP A 53 -17.55 -9.24 16.01
CA ASP A 53 -16.84 -10.05 14.99
C ASP A 53 -17.03 -9.49 13.56
N TRP A 54 -18.28 -9.24 13.17
CA TRP A 54 -18.63 -8.73 11.85
C TRP A 54 -17.96 -7.37 11.55
N PHE A 55 -17.83 -6.51 12.56
CA PHE A 55 -17.21 -5.20 12.41
C PHE A 55 -15.71 -5.35 12.16
N LEU A 56 -15.01 -6.17 12.95
CA LEU A 56 -13.57 -6.43 12.79
C LEU A 56 -13.26 -7.06 11.42
N LYS A 57 -14.04 -8.05 10.99
CA LYS A 57 -13.93 -8.65 9.65
C LYS A 57 -14.12 -7.62 8.54
N THR A 58 -15.09 -6.72 8.69
CA THR A 58 -15.37 -5.66 7.72
C THR A 58 -14.21 -4.66 7.64
N VAL A 59 -13.71 -4.20 8.78
CA VAL A 59 -12.56 -3.28 8.83
C VAL A 59 -11.32 -3.90 8.18
N ALA A 60 -11.05 -5.19 8.43
CA ALA A 60 -9.94 -5.90 7.80
C ALA A 60 -10.08 -5.96 6.27
N MET A 61 -11.29 -6.24 5.77
CA MET A 61 -11.57 -6.24 4.33
C MET A 61 -11.43 -4.85 3.69
N ILE A 62 -11.94 -3.80 4.35
CA ILE A 62 -11.79 -2.42 3.90
C ILE A 62 -10.31 -2.04 3.86
N HIS A 63 -9.52 -2.45 4.87
CA HIS A 63 -8.09 -2.19 4.91
C HIS A 63 -7.34 -2.84 3.73
N LEU A 64 -7.65 -4.10 3.40
CA LEU A 64 -7.09 -4.79 2.23
C LEU A 64 -7.48 -4.08 0.92
N LEU A 65 -8.76 -3.73 0.75
CA LEU A 65 -9.22 -2.98 -0.42
C LEU A 65 -8.53 -1.61 -0.51
N GLY A 66 -8.39 -0.91 0.61
CA GLY A 66 -7.67 0.36 0.69
C GLY A 66 -6.21 0.22 0.26
N ALA A 67 -5.51 -0.83 0.69
CA ALA A 67 -4.14 -1.10 0.27
C ALA A 67 -4.02 -1.32 -1.24
N ILE A 68 -4.96 -2.05 -1.84
CA ILE A 68 -5.03 -2.26 -3.30
C ILE A 68 -5.26 -0.91 -4.01
N VAL A 69 -6.21 -0.12 -3.54
CA VAL A 69 -6.50 1.21 -4.12
C VAL A 69 -5.26 2.11 -4.04
N VAL A 70 -4.56 2.14 -2.90
CA VAL A 70 -3.33 2.94 -2.74
C VAL A 70 -2.23 2.48 -3.70
N LEU A 71 -2.06 1.17 -3.92
CA LEU A 71 -1.12 0.68 -4.94
C LEU A 71 -1.51 1.16 -6.35
N LEU A 72 -2.79 1.07 -6.71
CA LEU A 72 -3.27 1.56 -8.02
C LEU A 72 -3.03 3.06 -8.18
N LEU A 73 -3.31 3.85 -7.14
CA LEU A 73 -3.02 5.29 -7.13
C LEU A 73 -1.53 5.57 -7.24
N ALA A 74 -0.66 4.79 -6.59
CA ALA A 74 0.79 4.92 -6.73
C ALA A 74 1.28 4.57 -8.15
N ILE A 75 0.63 3.63 -8.85
CA ILE A 75 0.96 3.32 -10.24
C ILE A 75 0.54 4.45 -11.19
N ILE A 76 -0.61 5.10 -10.93
CA ILE A 76 -1.18 6.11 -11.82
C ILE A 76 -0.62 7.52 -11.57
N ILE A 77 -0.45 7.90 -10.30
CA ILE A 77 -0.21 9.29 -9.87
C ILE A 77 1.24 9.55 -9.45
N LEU A 78 1.85 8.64 -8.68
CA LEU A 78 3.25 8.75 -8.25
C LEU A 78 4.20 8.41 -9.40
#